data_AF-A0A935U000-F1
#
_entry.id   AF-A0A935U000-F1
#
_cell.length_a   1.000
_cell.length_b   1.000
_cell.length_c   1.000
_cell.angle_alpha   90.00
_cell.angle_beta   90.00
_cell.angle_gamma   90.00
#
_symmetry.space_group_name_H-M   'P 1'
#
loop_
_entity.id
_entity.type
_entity.pdbx_description
1 polymer ?
#
loop_
_entity_poly.entity_id
_entity_poly.type
_entity_poly.pdbx_seq_one_letter_code
_entity_poly.pdbx_strand_id
1 'polypeptide(L)'
;MAVVAFENARSVNAYYTWDPRVLLGVNAVANQNYRHKADTIGDLLIASNRISNYIDNGPWGGGAPQEVRVRLHTVKETIPNPHVNHFCFGTISQISYATAAHAVTWGIPAALQVIPGVPAANAAIATVHIEMDSWYFENYPLGFCAGMLCHEFAVHCMGDFLMTGRQRAAENFHQGPLVGSWAPNANPLTAGQIDHVFASCDLQPRYRQYRATVIEVAQAMAAAVGGVVAPGRVAVVANDVTDLFRCYLMDVASIQATNDHRAKGLTRPAVVATCFNNHRAALIVALGAAGANALIARVPPVITAATVTGNFFYLASSLLWGFLPNYSKSWWGY
;
A
#
# COMPACT_ATOMS: atom_id res chain seq x y z
N MET A 1 -5.07 -20.75 9.03
CA MET A 1 -5.27 -19.54 9.82
C MET A 1 -4.24 -18.56 9.32
N ALA A 2 -4.70 -17.52 8.63
CA ALA A 2 -3.87 -16.51 8.00
C ALA A 2 -2.91 -15.86 9.00
N VAL A 3 -1.64 -15.76 8.63
CA VAL A 3 -0.62 -15.01 9.38
C VAL A 3 -0.13 -13.85 8.53
N VAL A 4 -0.27 -12.62 9.04
CA VAL A 4 0.40 -11.44 8.50
C VAL A 4 1.50 -11.05 9.48
N ALA A 5 2.75 -11.28 9.10
CA ALA A 5 3.92 -11.02 9.91
C ALA A 5 4.65 -9.77 9.42
N PHE A 6 4.92 -8.82 10.32
CA PHE A 6 5.77 -7.67 10.04
C PHE A 6 7.21 -7.94 10.49
N GLU A 7 8.12 -8.00 9.52
CA GLU A 7 9.56 -8.18 9.74
C GLU A 7 10.27 -6.82 9.83
N ASN A 8 11.38 -6.77 10.59
CA ASN A 8 12.19 -5.57 10.78
C ASN A 8 11.45 -4.34 11.33
N ALA A 9 10.24 -4.55 11.86
CA ALA A 9 9.53 -3.56 12.64
C ALA A 9 10.22 -3.36 14.00
N ARG A 10 11.21 -2.46 14.07
CA ARG A 10 11.94 -2.13 15.32
C ARG A 10 11.02 -1.31 16.24
N SER A 11 11.30 -1.33 17.53
CA SER A 11 10.50 -0.62 18.53
C SER A 11 10.67 0.91 18.47
N VAL A 12 11.84 1.36 18.03
CA VAL A 12 12.20 2.77 17.82
C VAL A 12 13.33 2.80 16.80
N ASN A 13 13.28 3.70 15.83
CA ASN A 13 14.44 4.01 15.03
C ASN A 13 15.37 4.89 15.89
N ALA A 14 16.55 4.37 16.28
CA ALA A 14 17.51 5.06 17.15
C ALA A 14 17.98 6.43 16.61
N TYR A 15 17.68 6.73 15.34
CA TYR A 15 17.92 8.02 14.70
C TYR A 15 16.97 9.14 15.15
N TYR A 16 15.85 8.83 15.83
CA TYR A 16 14.84 9.82 16.22
C TYR A 16 15.10 10.58 17.52
N THR A 17 16.12 10.20 18.31
CA THR A 17 16.57 11.03 19.45
C THR A 17 17.04 12.42 19.01
N TRP A 18 17.32 12.61 17.72
CA TRP A 18 17.85 13.84 17.15
C TRP A 18 16.99 14.45 16.04
N ASP A 19 15.76 13.94 15.81
CA ASP A 19 14.87 14.54 14.80
C ASP A 19 14.36 15.91 15.29
N PRO A 20 14.71 17.02 14.62
CA PRO A 20 14.28 18.36 15.01
C PRO A 20 12.76 18.50 15.04
N ARG A 21 12.00 17.70 14.30
CA ARG A 21 10.52 17.71 14.31
C ARG A 21 9.95 17.22 15.64
N VAL A 22 10.60 16.21 16.22
CA VAL A 22 10.27 15.69 17.57
C VAL A 22 10.72 16.69 18.64
N LEU A 23 11.89 17.31 18.46
CA LEU A 23 12.42 18.30 19.39
C LEU A 23 11.68 19.66 19.34
N LEU A 24 11.12 20.03 18.18
CA LEU A 24 10.38 21.28 17.95
C LEU A 24 8.86 21.11 18.01
N GLY A 25 8.35 19.89 18.24
CA GLY A 25 6.92 19.61 18.33
C GLY A 25 6.13 19.80 17.03
N VAL A 26 6.80 19.92 15.88
CA VAL A 26 6.15 20.12 14.58
C VAL A 26 6.01 18.75 13.90
N ASN A 27 4.78 18.27 13.73
CA ASN A 27 4.46 16.97 13.13
C ASN A 27 4.99 15.72 13.85
N ALA A 28 5.34 15.82 15.12
CA ALA A 28 5.54 14.63 15.95
C ALA A 28 4.19 13.96 16.19
N VAL A 29 3.78 13.04 15.29
CA VAL A 29 2.83 12.00 15.68
C VAL A 29 3.53 11.27 16.81
N ALA A 30 3.08 11.49 18.06
CA ALA A 30 3.78 11.08 19.26
C ALA A 30 4.29 9.65 19.10
N ASN A 31 5.62 9.47 18.99
CA ASN A 31 6.37 8.23 18.72
C ASN A 31 5.52 6.97 18.92
N GLN A 32 4.61 6.68 17.99
CA GLN A 32 3.88 5.44 18.04
C GLN A 32 4.89 4.44 17.55
N ASN A 33 5.28 3.53 18.44
CA ASN A 33 6.12 2.41 18.10
C ASN A 33 5.58 1.83 16.79
N TYR A 34 6.32 1.97 15.69
CA TYR A 34 5.79 1.61 14.37
C TYR A 34 5.53 0.12 14.28
N ARG A 35 6.13 -0.68 15.17
CA ARG A 35 5.71 -2.06 15.43
C ARG A 35 4.24 -2.17 15.84
N HIS A 36 3.77 -1.32 16.75
CA HIS A 36 2.38 -1.35 17.18
C HIS A 36 1.43 -0.94 16.05
N LYS A 37 1.84 0.04 15.21
CA LYS A 37 1.07 0.43 14.02
C LYS A 37 1.01 -0.72 13.01
N ALA A 38 2.16 -1.32 12.71
CA ALA A 38 2.28 -2.48 11.84
C ALA A 38 1.41 -3.64 12.34
N ASP A 39 1.52 -4.00 13.61
CA ASP A 39 0.74 -5.10 14.15
C ASP A 39 -0.78 -4.77 14.19
N THR A 40 -1.18 -3.52 14.47
CA THR A 40 -2.59 -3.10 14.33
C THR A 40 -3.08 -3.27 12.89
N ILE A 41 -2.26 -2.90 11.89
CA ILE A 41 -2.62 -3.12 10.49
C ILE A 41 -2.73 -4.61 10.18
N GLY A 42 -1.82 -5.44 10.70
CA GLY A 42 -1.91 -6.90 10.58
C GLY A 42 -3.25 -7.43 11.05
N ASP A 43 -3.69 -7.04 12.24
CA ASP A 43 -5.00 -7.43 12.79
C ASP A 43 -6.16 -6.96 11.88
N LEU A 44 -6.10 -5.73 11.36
CA LEU A 44 -7.12 -5.17 10.47
C LEU A 44 -7.19 -5.90 9.12
N LEU A 45 -6.05 -6.29 8.56
CA LEU A 45 -5.98 -7.05 7.31
C LEU A 45 -6.53 -8.47 7.50
N ILE A 46 -6.22 -9.12 8.63
CA ILE A 46 -6.76 -10.43 9.00
C ILE A 46 -8.27 -10.35 9.24
N ALA A 47 -8.75 -9.28 9.87
CA ALA A 47 -10.18 -9.04 10.07
C ALA A 47 -10.94 -8.75 8.77
N SER A 48 -10.24 -8.44 7.67
CA SER A 48 -10.87 -8.27 6.35
C SER A 48 -11.14 -9.62 5.70
N ASN A 49 -12.36 -9.81 5.19
CA ASN A 49 -12.77 -11.09 4.61
C ASN A 49 -11.93 -11.45 3.38
N ARG A 50 -11.63 -10.50 2.49
CA ARG A 50 -10.98 -10.80 1.20
C ARG A 50 -9.50 -11.09 1.31
N ILE A 51 -8.77 -10.39 2.19
CA ILE A 51 -7.35 -10.67 2.41
C ILE A 51 -7.21 -11.99 3.18
N SER A 52 -8.01 -12.23 4.23
CA SER A 52 -7.99 -13.53 4.90
C SER A 52 -8.37 -14.67 3.94
N ASN A 53 -9.41 -14.51 3.11
CA ASN A 53 -9.77 -15.53 2.13
C ASN A 53 -8.69 -15.75 1.06
N TYR A 54 -7.96 -14.72 0.66
CA TYR A 54 -6.81 -14.88 -0.23
C TYR A 54 -5.71 -15.74 0.41
N ILE A 55 -5.42 -15.48 1.69
CA ILE A 55 -4.39 -16.19 2.46
C ILE A 55 -4.83 -17.63 2.78
N ASP A 56 -6.09 -17.85 3.18
CA ASP A 56 -6.55 -19.16 3.63
C ASP A 56 -7.06 -20.06 2.48
N ASN A 57 -7.67 -19.49 1.43
CA ASN A 57 -8.45 -20.23 0.43
C ASN A 57 -7.98 -20.04 -1.03
N GLY A 58 -6.76 -19.54 -1.24
CA GLY A 58 -6.16 -19.48 -2.57
C GLY A 58 -6.19 -20.86 -3.31
N PRO A 59 -6.66 -20.94 -4.56
CA PRO A 59 -6.84 -22.10 -5.43
C PRO A 59 -5.52 -22.50 -6.09
N TRP A 60 -4.43 -22.41 -5.33
CA TRP A 60 -3.20 -23.03 -5.76
C TRP A 60 -3.47 -24.53 -5.69
N GLY A 61 -3.26 -25.23 -6.80
CA GLY A 61 -3.24 -26.70 -6.79
C GLY A 61 -2.19 -27.32 -5.85
N GLY A 62 -1.43 -26.48 -5.11
CA GLY A 62 -0.52 -26.83 -4.02
C GLY A 62 -0.77 -26.11 -2.68
N GLY A 63 -1.87 -25.35 -2.50
CA GLY A 63 -2.22 -24.66 -1.24
C GLY A 63 -2.00 -23.14 -1.26
N ALA A 64 -2.93 -22.38 -0.67
CA ALA A 64 -2.85 -20.93 -0.44
C ALA A 64 -1.54 -20.49 0.23
N PRO A 65 -1.02 -19.27 -0.02
CA PRO A 65 0.10 -18.74 0.75
C PRO A 65 -0.33 -18.69 2.21
N GLN A 66 0.24 -19.55 3.04
CA GLN A 66 -0.17 -19.68 4.43
C GLN A 66 0.35 -18.51 5.30
N GLU A 67 1.30 -17.74 4.76
CA GLU A 67 1.92 -16.60 5.42
C GLU A 67 2.04 -15.41 4.46
N VAL A 68 1.83 -14.20 4.97
CA VAL A 68 2.24 -12.96 4.30
C VAL A 68 3.26 -12.27 5.19
N ARG A 69 4.41 -11.93 4.61
CA ARG A 69 5.49 -11.21 5.29
C ARG A 69 5.59 -9.81 4.73
N VAL A 70 5.37 -8.82 5.58
CA VAL A 70 5.62 -7.42 5.26
C VAL A 70 6.94 -7.02 5.89
N ARG A 71 7.95 -6.73 5.07
CA ARG A 71 9.27 -6.31 5.54
C ARG A 71 9.38 -4.80 5.47
N LEU A 72 9.65 -4.16 6.62
CA LEU A 72 9.90 -2.74 6.68
C LEU A 72 11.40 -2.45 6.53
N HIS A 73 11.79 -1.79 5.46
CA HIS A 73 13.18 -1.40 5.22
C HIS A 73 13.45 -0.01 5.79
N THR A 74 14.59 0.15 6.44
CA THR A 74 15.15 1.49 6.69
C THR A 74 16.11 1.81 5.56
N VAL A 75 16.13 3.07 5.11
CA VAL A 75 16.95 3.61 4.01
C VAL A 75 18.46 3.27 4.13
N LYS A 76 18.90 2.76 5.28
CA LYS A 76 20.29 2.37 5.57
C LYS A 76 20.66 0.95 5.15
N GLU A 77 19.71 0.08 4.84
CA GLU A 77 19.99 -1.28 4.36
C GLU A 77 20.09 -1.26 2.83
N THR A 78 21.24 -0.83 2.33
CA THR A 78 21.63 -0.79 0.92
C THR A 78 21.37 -2.13 0.23
N ILE A 79 20.32 -2.20 -0.58
CA ILE A 79 20.21 -3.20 -1.64
C ILE A 79 21.34 -2.88 -2.63
N PRO A 80 22.30 -3.78 -2.90
CA PRO A 80 23.48 -3.50 -3.73
C PRO A 80 23.16 -3.41 -5.23
N ASN A 81 21.90 -3.16 -5.59
CA ASN A 81 21.45 -3.09 -6.98
C ASN A 81 21.47 -1.63 -7.46
N PRO A 82 22.29 -1.27 -8.47
CA PRO A 82 22.44 0.09 -8.97
C PRO A 82 21.16 0.69 -9.60
N HIS A 83 20.10 -0.10 -9.75
CA HIS A 83 18.80 0.35 -10.24
C HIS A 83 17.83 0.82 -9.12
N VAL A 84 18.22 0.75 -7.85
CA VAL A 84 17.32 0.99 -6.70
C VAL A 84 17.31 2.46 -6.22
N ASN A 85 17.84 3.39 -7.01
CA ASN A 85 17.75 4.83 -6.73
C ASN A 85 16.42 5.47 -7.19
N HIS A 86 15.28 4.80 -6.96
CA HIS A 86 13.95 5.33 -7.25
C HIS A 86 13.27 5.81 -5.97
N PHE A 87 13.87 6.84 -5.36
CA PHE A 87 13.44 7.40 -4.09
C PHE A 87 11.97 7.87 -4.14
N CYS A 88 11.22 7.42 -3.14
CA CYS A 88 9.86 7.74 -2.73
C CYS A 88 8.64 7.34 -3.57
N PHE A 89 8.75 6.86 -4.82
CA PHE A 89 7.53 6.40 -5.52
C PHE A 89 7.65 5.20 -6.46
N GLY A 90 8.85 4.81 -6.90
CA GLY A 90 9.04 3.69 -7.85
C GLY A 90 9.44 2.36 -7.21
N THR A 91 9.77 2.36 -5.92
CA THR A 91 10.14 1.18 -5.13
C THR A 91 9.45 1.20 -3.77
N ILE A 92 8.17 1.62 -3.72
CA ILE A 92 7.43 1.67 -2.45
C ILE A 92 7.20 0.26 -1.92
N SER A 93 7.12 -0.71 -2.83
CA SER A 93 7.11 -2.11 -2.51
C SER A 93 7.77 -2.93 -3.59
N GLN A 94 8.31 -4.07 -3.16
CA GLN A 94 8.61 -5.17 -4.06
C GLN A 94 7.79 -6.34 -3.58
N ILE A 95 7.11 -6.97 -4.54
CA ILE A 95 6.38 -8.21 -4.28
C ILE A 95 7.15 -9.35 -4.91
N SER A 96 7.61 -10.24 -4.05
CA SER A 96 8.26 -11.47 -4.46
C SER A 96 7.40 -12.65 -4.02
N TYR A 97 7.01 -13.50 -4.97
CA TYR A 97 6.51 -14.83 -4.66
C TYR A 97 7.71 -15.70 -4.27
N ALA A 98 7.86 -15.98 -2.97
CA ALA A 98 8.98 -16.75 -2.49
C ALA A 98 8.68 -18.26 -2.62
N THR A 99 9.42 -18.92 -3.51
CA THR A 99 9.61 -20.38 -3.49
C THR A 99 10.71 -20.73 -2.46
N ALA A 100 10.87 -22.02 -2.12
CA ALA A 100 11.99 -22.48 -1.31
C ALA A 100 13.37 -22.06 -1.86
N ALA A 101 13.51 -21.89 -3.19
CA ALA A 101 14.74 -21.41 -3.81
C ALA A 101 14.97 -19.89 -3.58
N HIS A 102 13.91 -19.08 -3.53
CA HIS A 102 14.02 -17.65 -3.19
C HIS A 102 14.43 -17.44 -1.73
N ALA A 103 13.98 -18.30 -0.81
CA ALA A 103 14.32 -18.16 0.60
C ALA A 103 15.84 -18.23 0.88
N VAL A 104 16.59 -19.00 0.09
CA VAL A 104 18.06 -19.12 0.17
C VAL A 104 18.76 -17.85 -0.31
N THR A 105 18.34 -17.31 -1.46
CA THR A 105 18.93 -16.08 -2.04
C THR A 105 18.75 -14.86 -1.13
N TRP A 106 17.66 -14.83 -0.37
CA TRP A 106 17.30 -13.71 0.51
C TRP A 106 17.70 -13.92 1.98
N GLY A 107 18.47 -14.97 2.29
CA GLY A 107 19.00 -15.23 3.63
C GLY A 107 17.92 -15.54 4.67
N ILE A 108 16.75 -16.03 4.27
CA ILE A 108 15.69 -16.43 5.20
C ILE A 108 16.18 -17.68 5.95
N PRO A 109 16.20 -17.69 7.30
CA PRO A 109 16.67 -18.84 8.09
C PRO A 109 15.94 -20.12 7.71
N ALA A 110 16.66 -21.24 7.57
CA ALA A 110 16.08 -22.54 7.18
C ALA A 110 14.93 -23.01 8.11
N ALA A 111 14.94 -22.59 9.38
CA ALA A 111 13.86 -22.85 10.33
C ALA A 111 12.52 -22.17 9.98
N LEU A 112 12.56 -21.09 9.18
CA LEU A 112 11.39 -20.37 8.66
C LEU A 112 11.00 -20.81 7.24
N GLN A 113 11.78 -21.72 6.63
CA GLN A 113 11.52 -22.27 5.29
C GLN A 113 10.64 -23.52 5.33
N VAL A 114 10.38 -24.07 6.51
CA VAL A 114 9.60 -25.29 6.71
C VAL A 114 8.32 -24.93 7.45
N ILE A 115 7.18 -24.98 6.76
CA ILE A 115 5.89 -24.94 7.43
C ILE A 115 5.54 -26.36 7.86
N PRO A 116 5.35 -26.62 9.18
CA PRO A 116 5.00 -27.96 9.67
C PRO A 116 3.74 -28.50 8.98
N GLY A 117 3.86 -29.66 8.31
CA GLY A 117 2.74 -30.35 7.65
C GLY A 117 2.56 -30.10 6.15
N VAL A 118 3.41 -29.28 5.51
CA VAL A 118 3.34 -29.04 4.06
C VAL A 118 4.37 -29.90 3.31
N PRO A 119 3.97 -30.75 2.33
CA PRO A 119 4.91 -31.51 1.51
C PRO A 119 5.83 -30.59 0.71
N ALA A 120 7.13 -30.90 0.67
CA ALA A 120 8.16 -30.07 0.02
C ALA A 120 7.89 -29.74 -1.46
N ALA A 121 7.16 -30.61 -2.18
CA ALA A 121 6.78 -30.40 -3.57
C ALA A 121 5.68 -29.32 -3.78
N ASN A 122 4.96 -28.97 -2.71
CA ASN A 122 3.87 -27.98 -2.73
C ASN A 122 4.27 -26.63 -2.11
N ALA A 123 5.51 -26.49 -1.61
CA ALA A 123 6.04 -25.28 -0.97
C ALA A 123 6.37 -24.14 -1.96
N ALA A 124 5.79 -24.15 -3.16
CA ALA A 124 6.23 -23.28 -4.26
C ALA A 124 5.77 -21.81 -4.07
N ILE A 125 4.70 -21.52 -3.34
CA ILE A 125 4.40 -20.15 -2.90
C ILE A 125 3.84 -20.22 -1.47
N ALA A 126 4.76 -20.36 -0.51
CA ALA A 126 4.40 -20.36 0.90
C ALA A 126 4.16 -18.94 1.45
N THR A 127 4.77 -17.93 0.81
CA THR A 127 4.82 -16.57 1.34
C THR A 127 4.72 -15.49 0.27
N VAL A 128 3.85 -14.49 0.50
CA VAL A 128 3.89 -13.20 -0.21
C VAL A 128 4.80 -12.26 0.58
N HIS A 129 5.82 -11.73 -0.07
CA HIS A 129 6.69 -10.71 0.53
C HIS A 129 6.26 -9.34 0.03
N ILE A 130 6.01 -8.40 0.94
CA ILE A 130 5.78 -6.99 0.62
C ILE A 130 6.86 -6.18 1.32
N GLU A 131 7.75 -5.58 0.55
CA GLU A 131 8.70 -4.62 1.10
C GLU A 131 8.02 -3.25 1.24
N MET A 132 8.30 -2.51 2.31
CA MET A 132 7.84 -1.12 2.45
C MET A 132 8.89 -0.26 3.14
N ASP A 133 9.00 1.01 2.77
CA ASP A 133 9.85 1.95 3.50
C ASP A 133 9.25 2.26 4.88
N SER A 134 10.02 1.97 5.93
CA SER A 134 9.69 2.29 7.33
C SER A 134 9.33 3.76 7.54
N TRP A 135 9.88 4.68 6.73
CA TRP A 135 9.54 6.10 6.75
C TRP A 135 8.04 6.35 6.60
N TYR A 136 7.32 5.52 5.84
CA TYR A 136 5.86 5.65 5.73
C TYR A 136 5.16 5.39 7.07
N PHE A 137 5.56 4.33 7.76
CA PHE A 137 4.98 3.97 9.06
C PHE A 137 5.34 4.99 10.14
N GLU A 138 6.46 5.70 9.98
CA GLU A 138 6.88 6.77 10.87
C GLU A 138 6.10 8.07 10.62
N ASN A 139 5.84 8.43 9.35
CA ASN A 139 5.39 9.78 8.99
C ASN A 139 3.91 9.87 8.57
N TYR A 140 3.23 8.74 8.32
CA TYR A 140 1.82 8.71 7.93
C TYR A 140 0.90 8.16 9.01
N PRO A 141 -0.37 8.62 9.06
CA PRO A 141 -1.38 8.04 9.94
C PRO A 141 -1.68 6.58 9.56
N LEU A 142 -2.22 5.82 10.52
CA LEU A 142 -2.52 4.39 10.38
C LEU A 142 -3.32 4.09 9.11
N GLY A 143 -4.33 4.93 8.82
CA GLY A 143 -5.17 4.80 7.64
C GLY A 143 -4.42 4.88 6.30
N PHE A 144 -3.45 5.79 6.19
CA PHE A 144 -2.61 5.89 4.99
C PHE A 144 -1.75 4.65 4.81
N CYS A 145 -1.12 4.15 5.88
CA CYS A 145 -0.32 2.93 5.84
C CYS A 145 -1.18 1.71 5.44
N ALA A 146 -2.38 1.59 6.00
CA ALA A 146 -3.33 0.54 5.61
C ALA A 146 -3.75 0.66 4.13
N GLY A 147 -3.93 1.88 3.62
CA GLY A 147 -4.27 2.14 2.22
C GLY A 147 -3.18 1.74 1.24
N MET A 148 -1.93 2.00 1.60
CA MET A 148 -0.77 1.52 0.84
C MET A 148 -0.71 -0.01 0.84
N LEU A 149 -0.90 -0.67 2.00
CA LEU A 149 -0.96 -2.13 2.00
C LEU A 149 -2.13 -2.67 1.19
N CYS A 150 -3.30 -2.03 1.21
CA CYS A 150 -4.40 -2.40 0.33
C CYS A 150 -4.03 -2.31 -1.15
N HIS A 151 -3.20 -1.34 -1.55
CA HIS A 151 -2.64 -1.26 -2.90
C HIS A 151 -1.82 -2.52 -3.19
N GLU A 152 -0.83 -2.80 -2.34
CA GLU A 152 0.09 -3.93 -2.55
C GLU A 152 -0.62 -5.29 -2.65
N PHE A 153 -1.57 -5.50 -1.76
CA PHE A 153 -2.38 -6.70 -1.77
C PHE A 153 -3.30 -6.73 -2.98
N ALA A 154 -4.12 -5.70 -3.20
CA ALA A 154 -5.22 -5.80 -4.14
C ALA A 154 -4.84 -5.55 -5.60
N VAL A 155 -3.86 -4.66 -5.83
CA VAL A 155 -3.37 -4.31 -7.16
C VAL A 155 -2.45 -5.39 -7.68
N HIS A 156 -1.56 -5.93 -6.86
CA HIS A 156 -0.55 -6.87 -7.32
C HIS A 156 -0.89 -8.32 -6.94
N CYS A 157 -0.80 -8.67 -5.64
CA CYS A 157 -0.86 -10.07 -5.17
C CYS A 157 -2.21 -10.73 -5.49
N MET A 158 -3.28 -10.06 -5.09
CA MET A 158 -4.66 -10.49 -5.26
C MET A 158 -5.20 -10.08 -6.63
N GLY A 159 -4.67 -9.02 -7.24
CA GLY A 159 -5.13 -8.53 -8.53
C GLY A 159 -4.99 -9.61 -9.61
N ASP A 160 -3.81 -10.21 -9.71
CA ASP A 160 -3.61 -11.33 -10.64
C ASP A 160 -4.41 -12.55 -10.24
N PHE A 161 -4.57 -12.77 -8.94
CA PHE A 161 -5.14 -13.97 -8.39
C PHE A 161 -6.68 -14.03 -8.49
N LEU A 162 -7.38 -13.01 -8.01
CA LEU A 162 -8.85 -12.94 -7.96
C LEU A 162 -9.48 -12.68 -9.33
N MET A 163 -8.67 -12.38 -10.34
CA MET A 163 -9.12 -12.32 -11.71
C MET A 163 -9.31 -13.73 -12.30
N THR A 164 -10.35 -13.88 -13.11
CA THR A 164 -10.54 -15.04 -13.97
C THR A 164 -9.44 -15.10 -15.04
N GLY A 165 -9.19 -16.29 -15.61
CA GLY A 165 -8.23 -16.44 -16.72
C GLY A 165 -8.55 -15.53 -17.90
N ARG A 166 -9.85 -15.31 -18.19
CA ARG A 166 -10.31 -14.38 -19.23
C ARG A 166 -9.96 -12.93 -18.92
N GLN A 167 -10.10 -12.51 -17.67
CA GLN A 167 -9.77 -11.14 -17.25
C GLN A 167 -8.26 -10.88 -17.34
N ARG A 168 -7.43 -11.81 -16.84
CA ARG A 168 -5.97 -11.73 -17.01
C ARG A 168 -5.55 -11.66 -18.48
N ALA A 169 -6.12 -12.51 -19.32
CA ALA A 169 -5.85 -12.48 -20.75
C ALA A 169 -6.27 -11.13 -21.38
N ALA A 170 -7.42 -10.58 -20.98
CA ALA A 170 -7.88 -9.28 -21.46
C ALA A 170 -6.93 -8.13 -21.08
N GLU A 171 -6.31 -8.19 -19.89
CA GLU A 171 -5.27 -7.23 -19.51
C GLU A 171 -3.98 -7.43 -20.32
N ASN A 172 -3.49 -8.68 -20.43
CA ASN A 172 -2.24 -9.01 -21.13
C ASN A 172 -2.26 -8.70 -22.64
N PHE A 173 -3.42 -8.80 -23.27
CA PHE A 173 -3.59 -8.53 -24.70
C PHE A 173 -4.24 -7.17 -24.99
N HIS A 174 -4.41 -6.31 -23.98
CA HIS A 174 -5.03 -5.01 -24.17
C HIS A 174 -4.19 -4.12 -25.08
N GLN A 175 -4.86 -3.41 -25.99
CA GLN A 175 -4.23 -2.46 -26.89
C GLN A 175 -4.94 -1.12 -26.81
N GLY A 176 -4.15 -0.06 -26.66
CA GLY A 176 -4.64 1.32 -26.68
C GLY A 176 -5.19 1.81 -25.33
N PRO A 177 -5.89 2.96 -25.34
CA PRO A 177 -6.42 3.58 -24.12
C PRO A 177 -7.56 2.78 -23.49
N LEU A 178 -7.57 2.73 -22.15
CA LEU A 178 -8.63 2.08 -21.39
C LEU A 178 -9.92 2.91 -21.38
N VAL A 179 -11.03 2.20 -21.60
CA VAL A 179 -12.38 2.72 -21.37
C VAL A 179 -12.63 2.82 -19.86
N GLY A 180 -13.33 3.87 -19.44
CA GLY A 180 -13.60 4.15 -18.03
C GLY A 180 -12.52 4.98 -17.34
N SER A 181 -11.57 5.55 -18.11
CA SER A 181 -10.67 6.58 -17.63
C SER A 181 -11.34 7.95 -17.63
N TRP A 182 -11.18 8.71 -16.54
CA TRP A 182 -11.58 10.12 -16.49
C TRP A 182 -10.44 11.08 -16.82
N ALA A 183 -9.25 10.55 -17.09
CA ALA A 183 -8.16 11.29 -17.69
C ALA A 183 -8.00 10.93 -19.17
N PRO A 184 -7.60 11.89 -20.02
CA PRO A 184 -7.22 11.56 -21.38
C PRO A 184 -5.94 10.70 -21.35
N ASN A 185 -6.00 9.53 -21.98
CA ASN A 185 -4.88 8.63 -22.30
C ASN A 185 -4.35 7.71 -21.19
N ALA A 186 -5.19 7.21 -20.27
CA ALA A 186 -4.80 6.02 -19.49
C ALA A 186 -4.61 4.85 -20.46
N ASN A 187 -3.35 4.47 -20.70
CA ASN A 187 -2.97 3.51 -21.73
C ASN A 187 -1.87 2.57 -21.17
N PRO A 188 -2.21 1.28 -20.94
CA PRO A 188 -1.28 0.26 -20.45
C PRO A 188 0.05 0.21 -21.22
N LEU A 189 0.03 0.39 -22.54
CA LEU A 189 1.23 0.28 -23.38
C LEU A 189 2.29 1.35 -23.11
N THR A 190 1.91 2.45 -22.44
CA THR A 190 2.80 3.57 -22.13
C THR A 190 2.80 3.91 -20.63
N ALA A 191 2.25 3.01 -19.81
CA ALA A 191 2.14 3.20 -18.38
C ALA A 191 3.50 3.07 -17.69
N GLY A 192 3.67 3.73 -16.54
CA GLY A 192 4.79 3.44 -15.62
C GLY A 192 4.76 1.97 -15.20
N GLN A 193 3.60 1.52 -14.70
CA GLN A 193 3.28 0.11 -14.48
C GLN A 193 1.89 -0.23 -15.03
N ILE A 194 1.80 -1.36 -15.73
CA ILE A 194 0.61 -1.76 -16.49
C ILE A 194 -0.57 -2.05 -15.57
N ASP A 195 -0.32 -2.84 -14.53
CA ASP A 195 -1.29 -3.23 -13.51
C ASP A 195 -1.86 -2.04 -12.74
N HIS A 196 -1.06 -1.01 -12.46
CA HIS A 196 -1.53 0.25 -11.85
C HIS A 196 -2.63 0.90 -12.70
N VAL A 197 -2.39 1.02 -14.00
CA VAL A 197 -3.33 1.68 -14.91
C VAL A 197 -4.64 0.90 -15.01
N PHE A 198 -4.60 -0.43 -15.01
CA PHE A 198 -5.80 -1.26 -14.87
C PHE A 198 -6.49 -1.09 -13.50
N ALA A 199 -5.72 -1.02 -12.42
CA ALA A 199 -6.24 -0.79 -11.07
C ALA A 199 -6.82 0.60 -10.84
N SER A 200 -6.61 1.54 -11.78
CA SER A 200 -7.08 2.93 -11.71
C SER A 200 -8.29 3.24 -12.59
N CYS A 201 -8.79 2.29 -13.39
CA CYS A 201 -9.89 2.55 -14.34
C CYS A 201 -11.17 1.81 -13.92
N ASP A 202 -12.30 2.52 -13.74
CA ASP A 202 -13.51 2.01 -13.03
C ASP A 202 -14.14 0.74 -13.64
N LEU A 203 -13.98 0.57 -14.96
CA LEU A 203 -14.54 -0.57 -15.68
C LEU A 203 -13.66 -1.82 -15.62
N GLN A 204 -12.44 -1.71 -15.10
CA GLN A 204 -11.48 -2.81 -15.10
C GLN A 204 -11.66 -3.75 -13.91
N PRO A 205 -11.47 -5.07 -14.09
CA PRO A 205 -11.56 -6.04 -13.00
C PRO A 205 -10.65 -5.72 -11.82
N ARG A 206 -9.38 -5.38 -12.08
CA ARG A 206 -8.38 -5.07 -11.04
C ARG A 206 -8.79 -3.86 -10.18
N TYR A 207 -9.33 -2.81 -10.80
CA TYR A 207 -9.87 -1.66 -10.08
C TYR A 207 -10.99 -2.06 -9.11
N ARG A 208 -11.90 -2.95 -9.52
CA ARG A 208 -12.99 -3.42 -8.65
C ARG A 208 -12.47 -4.22 -7.47
N GLN A 209 -11.43 -5.03 -7.68
CA GLN A 209 -10.77 -5.76 -6.58
C GLN A 209 -10.11 -4.78 -5.60
N TYR A 210 -9.38 -3.79 -6.10
CA TYR A 210 -8.75 -2.78 -5.24
C TYR A 210 -9.79 -2.02 -4.41
N ARG A 211 -10.85 -1.52 -5.04
CA ARG A 211 -11.95 -0.84 -4.34
C ARG A 211 -12.62 -1.74 -3.30
N ALA A 212 -12.89 -3.01 -3.62
CA ALA A 212 -13.53 -3.95 -2.70
C ALA A 212 -12.65 -4.21 -1.47
N THR A 213 -11.35 -4.45 -1.65
CA THR A 213 -10.39 -4.62 -0.55
C THR A 213 -10.37 -3.38 0.36
N VAL A 214 -10.32 -2.17 -0.22
CA VAL A 214 -10.35 -0.92 0.56
C VAL A 214 -11.63 -0.80 1.38
N ILE A 215 -12.79 -1.15 0.82
CA ILE A 215 -14.07 -1.10 1.55
C ILE A 215 -14.06 -2.08 2.72
N GLU A 216 -13.59 -3.31 2.52
CA GLU A 216 -13.57 -4.35 3.56
C GLU A 216 -12.60 -3.99 4.70
N VAL A 217 -11.41 -3.47 4.39
CA VAL A 217 -10.47 -2.96 5.40
C VAL A 217 -11.07 -1.73 6.12
N ALA A 218 -11.78 -0.85 5.40
CA ALA A 218 -12.47 0.28 6.03
C ALA A 218 -13.58 -0.17 7.00
N GLN A 219 -14.29 -1.26 6.70
CA GLN A 219 -15.27 -1.87 7.60
C GLN A 219 -14.58 -2.43 8.86
N ALA A 220 -13.48 -3.15 8.71
CA ALA A 220 -12.69 -3.66 9.84
C ALA A 220 -12.16 -2.52 10.72
N MET A 221 -11.63 -1.45 10.12
CA MET A 221 -11.19 -0.28 10.84
C MET A 221 -12.33 0.41 11.58
N ALA A 222 -13.48 0.61 10.93
CA ALA A 222 -14.64 1.23 11.57
C ALA A 222 -15.17 0.41 12.76
N ALA A 223 -15.14 -0.92 12.68
CA ALA A 223 -15.50 -1.81 13.79
C ALA A 223 -14.51 -1.71 14.96
N ALA A 224 -13.23 -1.40 14.70
CA ALA A 224 -12.21 -1.23 15.73
C ALA A 224 -12.22 0.16 16.39
N VAL A 225 -12.90 1.17 15.81
CA VAL A 225 -12.96 2.52 16.37
C VAL A 225 -13.61 2.51 17.75
N GLY A 226 -12.89 3.02 18.76
CA GLY A 226 -13.36 3.08 20.15
C GLY A 226 -13.35 1.72 20.87
N GLY A 227 -12.82 0.67 20.23
CA GLY A 227 -12.62 -0.64 20.84
C GLY A 227 -11.48 -0.65 21.86
N VAL A 228 -11.41 -1.75 22.63
CA VAL A 228 -10.29 -2.00 23.54
C VAL A 228 -9.02 -2.23 22.75
N VAL A 229 -7.99 -1.43 23.01
CA VAL A 229 -6.68 -1.55 22.35
C VAL A 229 -5.90 -2.66 23.03
N ALA A 230 -5.59 -3.73 22.29
CA ALA A 230 -4.74 -4.81 22.80
C ALA A 230 -3.32 -4.31 23.13
N PRO A 231 -2.62 -4.93 24.08
CA PRO A 231 -1.21 -4.62 24.36
C PRO A 231 -0.36 -4.67 23.08
N GLY A 232 0.47 -3.67 22.87
CA GLY A 232 1.32 -3.59 21.67
C GLY A 232 0.56 -3.20 20.39
N ARG A 233 -0.63 -2.60 20.50
CA ARG A 233 -1.40 -2.02 19.39
C ARG A 233 -1.60 -0.52 19.56
N VAL A 234 -1.90 0.16 18.46
CA VAL A 234 -2.38 1.56 18.47
C VAL A 234 -3.90 1.60 18.34
N ALA A 235 -4.51 2.62 18.94
CA ALA A 235 -5.94 2.87 18.80
C ALA A 235 -6.29 3.23 17.35
N VAL A 236 -7.32 2.60 16.79
CA VAL A 236 -7.92 3.00 15.53
C VAL A 236 -8.88 4.15 15.80
N VAL A 237 -8.70 5.28 15.12
CA VAL A 237 -9.62 6.41 15.22
C VAL A 237 -10.41 6.59 13.94
N ALA A 238 -11.54 7.28 14.05
CA ALA A 238 -12.42 7.53 12.92
C ALA A 238 -11.74 8.23 11.73
N ASN A 239 -10.75 9.10 12.01
CA ASN A 239 -9.97 9.77 10.97
C ASN A 239 -9.09 8.79 10.18
N ASP A 240 -8.66 7.67 10.76
CA ASP A 240 -7.87 6.67 10.03
C ASP A 240 -8.69 6.05 8.89
N VAL A 241 -10.00 5.88 9.06
CA VAL A 241 -10.89 5.42 7.98
C VAL A 241 -10.95 6.46 6.85
N THR A 242 -11.00 7.75 7.19
CA THR A 242 -10.96 8.82 6.20
C THR A 242 -9.61 8.88 5.48
N ASP A 243 -8.51 8.67 6.20
CA ASP A 243 -7.17 8.64 5.62
C ASP A 243 -6.93 7.42 4.71
N LEU A 244 -7.51 6.27 5.05
CA LEU A 244 -7.55 5.09 4.16
C LEU A 244 -8.20 5.44 2.82
N PHE A 245 -9.42 6.01 2.85
CA PHE A 245 -10.11 6.41 1.64
C PHE A 245 -9.37 7.51 0.89
N ARG A 246 -8.77 8.48 1.59
CA ARG A 246 -7.96 9.52 0.96
C ARG A 246 -6.75 8.93 0.24
N CYS A 247 -6.06 7.98 0.86
CA CYS A 247 -4.94 7.26 0.26
C CYS A 247 -5.36 6.56 -1.03
N TYR A 248 -6.41 5.72 -0.96
CA TYR A 248 -6.96 5.03 -2.11
C TYR A 248 -7.34 6.00 -3.25
N LEU A 249 -8.12 7.04 -2.94
CA LEU A 249 -8.62 7.98 -3.94
C LEU A 249 -7.50 8.80 -4.60
N MET A 250 -6.48 9.21 -3.83
CA MET A 250 -5.32 9.91 -4.38
C MET A 250 -4.46 8.99 -5.25
N ASP A 251 -4.29 7.74 -4.84
CA ASP A 251 -3.52 6.75 -5.58
C ASP A 251 -4.12 6.52 -6.98
N VAL A 252 -5.37 6.05 -7.05
CA VAL A 252 -6.03 5.78 -8.34
C VAL A 252 -6.16 7.05 -9.20
N ALA A 253 -6.44 8.21 -8.59
CA ALA A 253 -6.54 9.46 -9.34
C ALA A 253 -5.21 9.90 -9.93
N SER A 254 -4.11 9.78 -9.17
CA SER A 254 -2.78 10.15 -9.63
C SER A 254 -2.25 9.21 -10.72
N ILE A 255 -2.48 7.90 -10.57
CA ILE A 255 -2.15 6.89 -11.59
C ILE A 255 -2.89 7.22 -12.89
N GLN A 256 -4.21 7.37 -12.82
CA GLN A 256 -5.04 7.60 -14.00
C GLN A 256 -4.67 8.93 -14.69
N ALA A 257 -4.49 10.01 -13.92
CA ALA A 257 -4.17 11.34 -14.46
C ALA A 257 -2.78 11.43 -15.10
N THR A 258 -1.84 10.58 -14.67
CA THR A 258 -0.43 10.63 -15.11
C THR A 258 -0.02 9.44 -15.97
N ASN A 259 -0.92 8.49 -16.20
CA ASN A 259 -0.60 7.17 -16.73
C ASN A 259 0.53 6.48 -15.94
N ASP A 260 0.47 6.63 -14.61
CA ASP A 260 1.47 6.21 -13.64
C ASP A 260 2.86 6.87 -13.76
N HIS A 261 2.99 7.96 -14.54
CA HIS A 261 4.19 8.80 -14.56
C HIS A 261 4.09 9.88 -13.49
N ARG A 262 4.22 9.50 -12.22
CA ARG A 262 3.88 10.30 -11.04
C ARG A 262 4.48 11.72 -11.01
N ALA A 263 5.68 11.92 -11.57
CA ALA A 263 6.29 13.25 -11.73
C ALA A 263 5.40 14.25 -12.52
N LYS A 264 4.55 13.75 -13.43
CA LYS A 264 3.59 14.56 -14.18
C LYS A 264 2.43 15.06 -13.32
N GLY A 265 2.22 14.53 -12.11
CA GLY A 265 1.14 14.95 -11.21
C GLY A 265 1.19 16.44 -10.87
N LEU A 266 2.39 16.97 -10.67
CA LEU A 266 2.65 18.41 -10.48
C LEU A 266 2.24 19.27 -11.68
N THR A 267 2.28 18.70 -12.89
CA THR A 267 1.94 19.42 -14.13
C THR A 267 0.46 19.29 -14.52
N ARG A 268 -0.31 18.45 -13.82
CA ARG A 268 -1.72 18.15 -14.14
C ARG A 268 -2.65 18.16 -12.91
N PRO A 269 -2.55 19.12 -11.98
CA PRO A 269 -3.31 19.07 -10.72
C PRO A 269 -4.83 19.12 -10.93
N ALA A 270 -5.30 19.83 -11.97
CA ALA A 270 -6.72 19.85 -12.32
C ALA A 270 -7.25 18.48 -12.77
N VAL A 271 -6.47 17.74 -13.56
CA VAL A 271 -6.85 16.40 -14.03
C VAL A 271 -6.90 15.42 -12.86
N VAL A 272 -5.90 15.48 -11.96
CA VAL A 272 -5.90 14.66 -10.73
C VAL A 272 -7.13 14.97 -9.88
N ALA A 273 -7.50 16.24 -9.70
CA ALA A 273 -8.69 16.62 -8.95
C ALA A 273 -9.99 16.08 -9.59
N THR A 274 -10.11 16.15 -10.92
CA THR A 274 -11.24 15.54 -11.66
C THR A 274 -11.30 14.03 -11.44
N CYS A 275 -10.20 13.31 -11.63
CA CYS A 275 -10.14 11.86 -11.41
C CYS A 275 -10.50 11.52 -9.95
N PHE A 276 -9.96 12.25 -8.98
CA PHE A 276 -10.26 12.05 -7.56
C PHE A 276 -11.77 12.18 -7.28
N ASN A 277 -12.39 13.26 -7.76
CA ASN A 277 -13.80 13.52 -7.51
C ASN A 277 -14.71 12.48 -8.18
N ASN A 278 -14.31 11.95 -9.34
CA ASN A 278 -15.04 10.86 -10.00
C ASN A 278 -14.85 9.52 -9.27
N HIS A 279 -13.62 9.17 -8.86
CA HIS A 279 -13.37 7.98 -8.02
C HIS A 279 -14.12 8.07 -6.69
N ARG A 280 -14.21 9.26 -6.10
CA ARG A 280 -14.98 9.53 -4.88
C ARG A 280 -16.46 9.23 -5.09
N ALA A 281 -17.06 9.71 -6.19
CA ALA A 281 -18.45 9.41 -6.51
C ALA A 281 -18.67 7.90 -6.71
N ALA A 282 -17.77 7.22 -7.44
CA ALA A 282 -17.81 5.78 -7.64
C ALA A 282 -17.66 5.00 -6.33
N LEU A 283 -16.80 5.45 -5.41
CA LEU A 283 -16.64 4.86 -4.08
C LEU A 283 -17.93 4.98 -3.25
N ILE A 284 -18.60 6.13 -3.27
CA ILE A 284 -19.88 6.31 -2.54
C ILE A 284 -20.94 5.32 -3.04
N VAL A 285 -21.06 5.16 -4.37
CA VAL A 285 -21.98 4.16 -4.96
C VAL A 285 -21.61 2.75 -4.53
N ALA A 286 -20.32 2.40 -4.57
CA ALA A 286 -19.83 1.08 -4.17
C ALA A 286 -20.06 0.78 -2.68
N LEU A 287 -19.89 1.78 -1.80
CA LEU A 287 -20.20 1.67 -0.37
C LEU A 287 -21.69 1.38 -0.14
N GLY A 288 -22.57 2.07 -0.87
CA GLY A 288 -24.02 1.81 -0.81
C GLY A 288 -24.36 0.40 -1.27
N ALA A 289 -23.79 -0.05 -2.39
CA ALA A 289 -23.98 -1.41 -2.91
C ALA A 289 -23.45 -2.50 -1.98
N ALA A 290 -22.39 -2.21 -1.21
CA ALA A 290 -21.81 -3.12 -0.22
C ALA A 290 -22.55 -3.10 1.14
N GLY A 291 -23.64 -2.33 1.28
CA GLY A 291 -24.34 -2.15 2.55
C GLY A 291 -23.56 -1.34 3.60
N ALA A 292 -22.46 -0.70 3.21
CA ALA A 292 -21.53 0.01 4.08
C ALA A 292 -21.86 1.50 4.22
N ASN A 293 -23.15 1.87 4.24
CA ASN A 293 -23.61 3.26 4.21
C ASN A 293 -23.02 4.14 5.32
N ALA A 294 -22.77 3.56 6.50
CA ALA A 294 -22.14 4.28 7.62
C ALA A 294 -20.74 4.84 7.29
N LEU A 295 -20.03 4.21 6.34
CA LEU A 295 -18.70 4.65 5.92
C LEU A 295 -18.73 5.84 4.96
N ILE A 296 -19.89 6.17 4.36
CA ILE A 296 -20.02 7.31 3.44
C ILE A 296 -19.64 8.62 4.15
N ALA A 297 -19.97 8.75 5.44
CA ALA A 297 -19.59 9.90 6.27
C ALA A 297 -18.06 10.04 6.48
N ARG A 298 -17.28 8.99 6.17
CA ARG A 298 -15.82 8.99 6.24
C ARG A 298 -15.15 9.25 4.90
N VAL A 299 -15.90 9.26 3.79
CA VAL A 299 -15.35 9.58 2.48
C VAL A 299 -14.88 11.04 2.47
N PRO A 300 -13.62 11.34 2.12
CA PRO A 300 -13.08 12.70 2.07
C PRO A 300 -13.95 13.63 1.20
N PRO A 301 -13.96 14.95 1.44
CA PRO A 301 -14.68 15.89 0.59
C PRO A 301 -14.11 15.93 -0.83
N VAL A 302 -14.85 16.58 -1.75
CA VAL A 302 -14.32 16.89 -3.08
C VAL A 302 -13.08 17.79 -2.97
N ILE A 303 -12.13 17.61 -3.88
CA ILE A 303 -10.88 18.38 -3.89
C ILE A 303 -10.77 19.25 -5.14
N THR A 304 -9.88 20.24 -5.07
CA THR A 304 -9.58 21.16 -6.17
C THR A 304 -8.14 20.99 -6.66
N ALA A 305 -7.81 21.58 -7.81
CA ALA A 305 -6.43 21.64 -8.29
C ALA A 305 -5.48 22.29 -7.27
N ALA A 306 -5.94 23.29 -6.51
CA ALA A 306 -5.15 23.92 -5.46
C ALA A 306 -4.83 22.95 -4.32
N THR A 307 -5.81 22.15 -3.89
CA THR A 307 -5.61 21.08 -2.88
C THR A 307 -4.58 20.05 -3.36
N VAL A 308 -4.70 19.59 -4.61
CA VAL A 308 -3.75 18.64 -5.21
C VAL A 308 -2.34 19.25 -5.25
N THR A 309 -2.23 20.50 -5.69
CA THR A 309 -0.95 21.22 -5.76
C THR A 309 -0.30 21.32 -4.38
N GLY A 310 -1.09 21.68 -3.35
CA GLY A 310 -0.63 21.69 -1.96
C GLY A 310 -0.12 20.33 -1.46
N ASN A 311 -0.82 19.23 -1.78
CA ASN A 311 -0.40 17.87 -1.42
C ASN A 311 0.93 17.49 -2.09
N PHE A 312 1.09 17.79 -3.38
CA PHE A 312 2.35 17.53 -4.09
C PHE A 312 3.48 18.45 -3.62
N PHE A 313 3.21 19.70 -3.25
CA PHE A 313 4.22 20.58 -2.65
C PHE A 313 4.64 20.13 -1.27
N TYR A 314 3.69 19.70 -0.44
CA TYR A 314 4.02 19.09 0.85
C TYR A 314 4.94 17.89 0.65
N LEU A 315 4.60 17.02 -0.30
CA LEU A 315 5.40 15.86 -0.65
C LEU A 315 6.80 16.24 -1.19
N ALA A 316 6.89 17.19 -2.12
CA ALA A 316 8.17 17.68 -2.65
C ALA A 316 9.01 18.36 -1.55
N SER A 317 8.35 19.06 -0.61
CA SER A 317 9.02 19.67 0.52
C SER A 317 9.52 18.62 1.51
N SER A 318 8.73 17.57 1.83
CA SER A 318 9.19 16.49 2.71
C SER A 318 10.39 15.74 2.12
N LEU A 319 10.47 15.65 0.79
CA LEU A 319 11.66 15.17 0.09
C LEU A 319 12.85 16.12 0.26
N LEU A 320 12.68 17.41 -0.05
CA LEU A 320 13.73 18.42 0.07
C LEU A 320 14.25 18.57 1.51
N TRP A 321 13.39 18.43 2.51
CA TRP A 321 13.78 18.41 3.93
C TRP A 321 14.57 17.16 4.32
N GLY A 322 14.33 16.02 3.65
CA GLY A 322 15.22 14.85 3.72
C GLY A 322 16.59 15.09 3.06
N PHE A 323 16.73 16.13 2.22
CA PHE A 323 17.97 16.52 1.54
C PHE A 323 18.64 17.79 2.10
N LEU A 324 18.00 18.53 3.02
CA LEU A 324 18.60 19.74 3.63
C LEU A 324 19.75 19.38 4.60
N PRO A 325 20.74 20.28 4.81
CA PRO A 325 22.07 19.95 5.32
C PRO A 325 22.17 19.45 6.77
N ASN A 326 21.05 19.28 7.47
CA ASN A 326 21.06 18.62 8.79
C ASN A 326 21.21 17.10 8.68
N TYR A 327 21.09 16.54 7.47
CA TYR A 327 21.59 15.22 7.14
C TYR A 327 22.99 15.33 6.55
N SER A 328 23.99 15.56 7.41
CA SER A 328 25.35 15.23 7.01
C SER A 328 25.37 13.72 6.73
N LYS A 329 25.47 13.34 5.45
CA LYS A 329 26.40 12.27 5.08
C LYS A 329 27.67 12.62 5.86
N SER A 330 28.03 11.81 6.85
CA SER A 330 29.38 11.87 7.39
C SER A 330 30.30 11.53 6.23
N TRP A 331 30.82 12.57 5.57
CA TRP A 331 31.86 12.46 4.54
C TRP A 331 33.22 12.07 5.14
N TRP A 332 33.25 11.67 6.42
CA TRP A 332 34.42 11.20 7.14
C TRP A 332 34.00 10.11 8.12
N GLY A 333 34.54 8.91 7.96
CA GLY A 333 34.42 7.82 8.94
C GLY A 333 34.54 6.45 8.29
N TYR A 334 35.78 5.94 8.28
CA TYR A 334 36.22 4.59 7.95
C TYR A 334 35.31 3.46 8.43
#